data_AF-A0A7J3Z8H4-F1
#
_entry.id   AF-A0A7J3Z8H4-F1
#
_cell.length_a   1.000
_cell.length_b   1.000
_cell.length_c   1.000
_cell.angle_alpha   90.00
_cell.angle_beta   90.00
_cell.angle_gamma   90.00
#
_symmetry.space_group_name_H-M   'P 1'
#
loop_
_entity.id
_entity.type
_entity.pdbx_description
1 polymer ?
#
loop_
_entity_poly.entity_id
_entity_poly.type
_entity_poly.pdbx_seq_one_letter_code
_entity_poly.pdbx_strand_id
1 'polypeptide(L)' 'REAKSYVDKGQDYPIEGKVWICPVCGHTYVGIEPPDKCPVCSVPKERYVGF' A
#
# COMPACT_ATOMS: atom_id res chain seq x y z
N ARG A 1 -16.92 -5.63 0.80
CA ARG A 1 -18.24 -4.95 0.61
C ARG A 1 -18.10 -3.43 0.78
N GLU A 2 -17.16 -2.93 1.57
CA GLU A 2 -16.92 -1.49 1.75
C GLU A 2 -16.31 -0.78 0.55
N ALA A 3 -15.32 -1.37 -0.15
CA ALA A 3 -14.74 -0.74 -1.34
C ALA A 3 -15.82 -0.36 -2.40
N LYS A 4 -16.84 -1.21 -2.56
CA LYS A 4 -17.95 -0.93 -3.48
C LYS A 4 -18.78 0.29 -3.06
N SER A 5 -19.02 0.50 -1.77
CA SER A 5 -19.87 1.59 -1.30
C SER A 5 -19.23 2.98 -1.49
N TYR A 6 -17.90 3.08 -1.53
CA TYR A 6 -17.20 4.33 -1.87
C TYR A 6 -17.29 4.63 -3.37
N VAL A 7 -17.13 3.62 -4.22
CA VAL A 7 -17.30 3.73 -5.68
C VAL A 7 -18.71 4.20 -6.04
N ASP A 8 -19.75 3.62 -5.42
CA ASP A 8 -21.15 4.00 -5.66
C ASP A 8 -21.45 5.47 -5.28
N LYS A 9 -20.63 6.06 -4.39
CA LYS A 9 -20.73 7.47 -3.97
C LYS A 9 -19.85 8.42 -4.79
N GLY A 10 -19.08 7.91 -5.76
CA GLY A 10 -18.09 8.70 -6.51
C GLY A 10 -16.95 9.22 -5.64
N GLN A 11 -16.60 8.48 -4.58
CA GLN A 11 -15.54 8.83 -3.64
C GLN A 11 -14.44 7.77 -3.68
N ASP A 12 -13.19 8.20 -3.51
CA ASP A 12 -12.09 7.28 -3.29
C ASP A 12 -12.18 6.63 -1.91
N TYR A 13 -11.66 5.41 -1.80
CA TYR A 13 -11.57 4.73 -0.51
C TYR A 13 -10.58 5.48 0.38
N PRO A 14 -10.95 5.87 1.61
CA PRO A 14 -10.06 6.59 2.49
C PRO A 14 -8.89 5.69 2.88
N ILE A 15 -7.68 6.17 2.61
CA ILE A 15 -6.45 5.54 3.06
C ILE A 15 -5.90 6.31 4.26
N GLU A 16 -5.64 5.60 5.36
CA GLU A 16 -4.99 6.16 6.53
C GLU A 16 -3.50 5.83 6.49
N GLY A 17 -2.69 6.80 6.09
CA GLY A 17 -1.23 6.70 6.04
C GLY A 17 -0.65 6.91 4.65
N LYS A 18 0.55 6.38 4.44
CA LYS A 18 1.33 6.52 3.20
C LYS A 18 1.22 5.26 2.36
N VAL A 19 1.29 5.41 1.03
CA VAL A 19 1.31 4.26 0.12
C VAL A 19 2.76 3.86 -0.11
N TRP A 20 3.12 2.64 0.28
CA TRP A 20 4.45 2.08 0.09
C TRP A 20 4.42 1.03 -1.01
N ILE A 21 5.27 1.20 -2.03
CA ILE A 21 5.35 0.28 -3.17
C ILE A 21 6.73 -0.37 -3.21
N CYS A 22 6.76 -1.70 -3.28
CA CYS A 22 8.00 -2.44 -3.53
C CYS A 22 8.40 -2.27 -5.01
N PRO A 23 9.57 -1.68 -5.32
CA PRO A 23 9.99 -1.46 -6.70
C PRO A 23 10.42 -2.74 -7.43
N VAL A 24 10.53 -3.86 -6.71
CA VAL A 24 10.98 -5.15 -7.27
C VAL A 24 9.81 -6.00 -7.75
N CYS A 25 8.75 -6.11 -6.95
CA CYS A 25 7.61 -6.99 -7.25
C CYS A 25 6.26 -6.26 -7.34
N GLY A 26 6.21 -4.97 -7.04
CA GLY A 26 4.98 -4.18 -7.09
C GLY A 26 4.07 -4.31 -5.87
N HIS A 27 4.46 -5.05 -4.81
CA HIS A 27 3.66 -5.16 -3.59
C HIS A 27 3.35 -3.77 -2.99
N THR A 28 2.06 -3.45 -2.90
CA THR A 28 1.54 -2.20 -2.33
C THR A 28 1.10 -2.41 -0.89
N TYR A 29 1.56 -1.54 0.02
CA TYR A 29 1.21 -1.53 1.42
C TYR A 29 0.76 -0.13 1.83
N VAL A 30 -0.29 -0.02 2.64
CA VAL A 30 -0.79 1.27 3.15
C VAL A 30 -0.53 1.32 4.65
N GLY A 31 0.22 2.33 5.10
CA GLY A 31 0.53 2.53 6.52
C GLY A 31 1.55 3.64 6.76
N ILE A 32 1.87 3.90 8.03
CA ILE A 32 2.84 4.94 8.42
C ILE A 32 4.24 4.59 7.90
N GLU A 33 4.64 3.32 8.01
CA GLU A 33 5.94 2.80 7.59
C GLU A 33 5.77 1.50 6.78
N PRO A 34 6.69 1.18 5.86
CA PRO A 34 6.64 -0.07 5.09
C PRO A 34 7.00 -1.28 5.96
N PRO A 35 6.60 -2.51 5.56
CA PRO A 35 6.96 -3.73 6.29
C PRO A 35 8.48 -3.97 6.25
N ASP A 36 9.04 -4.55 7.33
CA ASP A 36 10.49 -4.83 7.45
C ASP A 36 11.05 -5.66 6.28
N LYS A 37 10.26 -6.61 5.78
CA LYS A 37 10.55 -7.38 4.58
C LYS A 37 9.31 -7.46 3.71
N CYS A 38 9.52 -7.37 2.40
CA CYS A 38 8.46 -7.60 1.43
C CYS A 38 7.92 -9.04 1.56
N PRO A 39 6.61 -9.25 1.77
CA PRO A 39 6.05 -10.59 1.92
C PRO A 39 6.04 -11.41 0.61
N VAL A 40 6.34 -10.76 -0.53
CA VAL A 40 6.35 -11.39 -1.86
C VAL A 40 7.76 -11.76 -2.31
N CYS A 41 8.73 -10.87 -2.16
CA CYS A 41 10.10 -11.06 -2.67
C CYS A 41 11.21 -10.89 -1.62
N SER A 42 10.84 -10.68 -0.35
CA SER A 42 11.76 -10.61 0.80
C SER A 42 12.81 -9.49 0.81
N VAL A 43 12.70 -8.48 -0.07
CA VAL A 43 13.58 -7.30 -0.02
C VAL A 43 13.35 -6.47 1.26
N PRO A 44 14.38 -5.81 1.80
CA PRO A 44 14.25 -5.02 3.03
C PRO A 44 13.40 -3.77 2.84
N LYS A 45 12.84 -3.25 3.94
CA LYS A 45 11.96 -2.07 3.97
C LYS A 45 12.54 -0.83 3.32
N GLU A 46 13.86 -0.66 3.38
CA GLU A 46 14.61 0.48 2.83
C GLU A 46 14.47 0.59 1.31
N ARG A 47 14.07 -0.50 0.64
CA ARG A 47 13.84 -0.53 -0.81
C ARG A 47 12.46 -0.01 -1.19
N TYR A 48 11.51 0.14 -0.26
CA TYR A 48 10.16 0.61 -0.56
C TYR A 48 10.16 2.11 -0.91
N VAL A 49 9.31 2.49 -1.87
CA VAL A 49 9.06 3.88 -2.25
C VAL A 49 7.71 4.33 -1.66
N GLY A 50 7.71 5.41 -0.89
CA GLY A 50 6.52 5.92 -0.20
C GLY A 50 5.93 7.17 -0.88
N PHE A 51 4.64 7.12 -1.20
CA PHE A 51 3.83 8.17 -1.83
C PHE A 51 2.82 8.76 -0.85
#